data_AF-A0A5V2H620-F1
#
_entry.id   AF-A0A5V2H620-F1
#
_cell.length_a   1.000
_cell.length_b   1.000
_cell.length_c   1.000
_cell.angle_alpha   90.00
_cell.angle_beta   90.00
_cell.angle_gamma   90.00
#
_symmetry.space_group_name_H-M   'P 1'
#
loop_
_entity.id
_entity.type
_entity.pdbx_description
1 polymer ?
#
loop_
_entity_poly.entity_id
_entity_poly.type
_entity_poly.pdbx_seq_one_letter_code
_entity_poly.pdbx_strand_id
1 'polypeptide(L)'
;MATDSWVTIGGFLASSCSAIAAIYAVKQSVLQRTISIKPELIIKDIELKTIYIDKSIFPCKTFDLNAEYDIDIPVLNIGLGTALNIKYQWLFEYNKHIASCGFVKLEDHPIYSKQSVAKFTKGVFYKDNDENQYHNYDFFYNGFMKPYSIPKVNKEIEYIMPITQNPEVVSIKLPTLIPMLLITEADQTNSLTDIMLEPIKFGKLKITYEDISGTKKNIQLDITMRMISFQSTGEHGPESVFKINFHRSEKKSKLIHLFS
;
A
#
# COMPACT_ATOMS: atom_id res chain seq x y z
N MET A 1 1.31 -74.60 22.02
CA MET A 1 0.08 -73.79 22.14
C MET A 1 0.32 -72.40 22.72
N ALA A 2 1.26 -72.17 23.66
CA ALA A 2 1.56 -70.83 24.19
C ALA A 2 2.36 -69.92 23.22
N THR A 3 3.10 -70.50 22.29
CA THR A 3 3.94 -69.80 21.30
C THR A 3 3.13 -69.02 20.26
N ASP A 4 2.01 -69.56 19.77
CA ASP A 4 1.16 -68.92 18.76
C ASP A 4 0.39 -67.72 19.33
N SER A 5 0.07 -67.77 20.61
CA SER A 5 -0.61 -66.69 21.33
C SER A 5 0.29 -65.45 21.50
N TRP A 6 1.58 -65.65 21.79
CA TRP A 6 2.57 -64.56 21.87
C TRP A 6 2.82 -63.87 20.53
N VAL A 7 2.88 -64.65 19.44
CA VAL A 7 3.04 -64.11 18.08
C VAL A 7 1.81 -63.26 17.69
N THR A 8 0.62 -63.69 18.09
CA THR A 8 -0.63 -62.98 17.80
C THR A 8 -0.72 -61.65 18.58
N ILE A 9 -0.35 -61.65 19.86
CA ILE A 9 -0.31 -60.43 20.71
C ILE A 9 0.76 -59.46 20.20
N GLY A 10 1.95 -59.96 19.83
CA GLY A 10 3.02 -59.15 19.25
C GLY A 10 2.62 -58.53 17.92
N GLY A 11 1.93 -59.27 17.05
CA GLY A 11 1.38 -58.76 15.79
C GLY A 11 0.32 -57.68 16.01
N PHE A 12 -0.54 -57.83 17.02
CA PHE A 12 -1.57 -56.84 17.36
C PHE A 12 -0.97 -55.53 17.88
N LEU A 13 0.05 -55.62 18.75
CA LEU A 13 0.79 -54.44 19.23
C LEU A 13 1.57 -53.75 18.11
N ALA A 14 2.25 -54.51 17.24
CA ALA A 14 2.96 -53.96 16.10
C ALA A 14 2.02 -53.26 15.11
N SER A 15 0.84 -53.84 14.85
CA SER A 15 -0.20 -53.24 14.01
C SER A 15 -0.77 -51.96 14.63
N SER A 16 -1.03 -51.96 15.94
CA SER A 16 -1.50 -50.78 16.68
C SER A 16 -0.47 -49.65 16.67
N CYS A 17 0.80 -49.95 16.92
CA CYS A 17 1.90 -48.98 16.83
C CYS A 17 2.05 -48.44 15.40
N SER A 18 1.93 -49.30 14.39
CA SER A 18 1.99 -48.88 12.96
C SER A 18 0.82 -47.97 12.59
N ALA A 19 -0.39 -48.26 13.08
CA ALA A 19 -1.57 -47.41 12.87
C ALA A 19 -1.39 -46.03 13.54
N ILE A 20 -0.87 -45.98 14.76
CA ILE A 20 -0.55 -44.72 15.45
C ILE A 20 0.51 -43.94 14.68
N ALA A 21 1.59 -44.60 14.24
CA ALA A 21 2.64 -43.96 13.46
C ALA A 21 2.11 -43.40 12.14
N ALA A 22 1.22 -44.13 11.45
CA ALA A 22 0.58 -43.67 10.23
C ALA A 22 -0.29 -42.43 10.47
N ILE A 23 -1.07 -42.40 11.56
CA ILE A 23 -1.87 -41.21 11.93
C ILE A 23 -0.96 -39.99 12.17
N TYR A 24 0.16 -40.16 12.87
CA TYR A 24 1.12 -39.09 13.10
C TYR A 24 1.80 -38.63 11.81
N ALA A 25 2.19 -39.56 10.94
CA ALA A 25 2.79 -39.25 9.65
C ALA A 25 1.83 -38.44 8.76
N VAL A 26 0.54 -38.80 8.74
CA VAL A 26 -0.49 -38.03 8.03
C VAL A 26 -0.63 -36.63 8.61
N LYS A 27 -0.71 -36.50 9.95
CA LYS A 27 -0.77 -35.19 10.60
C LYS A 27 0.45 -34.33 10.30
N GLN A 28 1.65 -34.91 10.33
CA GLN A 28 2.90 -34.21 10.05
C GLN A 28 2.98 -33.79 8.58
N SER A 29 2.56 -34.65 7.65
CA SER A 29 2.49 -34.33 6.22
C SER A 29 1.54 -33.17 5.93
N VAL A 30 0.35 -33.16 6.55
CA VAL A 30 -0.60 -32.05 6.45
C VAL A 30 0.01 -30.77 7.01
N LEU A 31 0.61 -30.81 8.20
CA LEU A 31 1.23 -29.65 8.82
C LEU A 31 2.37 -29.09 7.96
N GLN A 32 3.23 -29.96 7.43
CA GLN A 32 4.34 -29.56 6.57
C GLN A 32 3.85 -28.92 5.26
N ARG A 33 2.77 -29.46 4.68
CA ARG A 33 2.11 -28.89 3.50
C ARG A 33 1.55 -27.51 3.80
N THR A 34 0.85 -27.32 4.92
CA THR A 34 0.31 -26.02 5.33
C THR A 34 1.41 -25.00 5.61
N ILE A 35 2.53 -25.41 6.22
CA ILE A 35 3.68 -24.54 6.46
C ILE A 35 4.36 -24.12 5.16
N SER A 36 4.40 -25.01 4.16
CA SER A 36 5.00 -24.74 2.85
C SER A 36 4.13 -23.86 1.94
N ILE A 37 2.80 -23.92 2.06
CA ILE A 37 1.84 -23.19 1.22
C ILE A 37 1.50 -21.86 1.90
N LYS A 38 2.48 -20.96 1.96
CA LYS A 38 2.32 -19.63 2.55
C LYS A 38 2.23 -18.57 1.46
N PRO A 39 1.22 -17.68 1.50
CA PRO A 39 1.21 -16.48 0.68
C PRO A 39 2.31 -15.50 1.12
N GLU A 40 2.97 -14.91 0.14
CA GLU A 40 3.96 -13.84 0.31
C GLU A 40 3.75 -12.77 -0.75
N LEU A 41 3.26 -11.61 -0.29
CA LEU A 41 2.97 -10.46 -1.16
C LEU A 41 4.19 -9.56 -1.30
N ILE A 42 4.46 -9.13 -2.53
CA ILE A 42 5.44 -8.13 -2.93
C ILE A 42 4.72 -7.01 -3.67
N ILE A 43 5.02 -5.78 -3.31
CA ILE A 43 4.54 -4.57 -4.00
C ILE A 43 5.66 -4.12 -4.93
N LYS A 44 5.33 -3.91 -6.21
CA LYS A 44 6.32 -3.41 -7.17
C LYS A 44 6.52 -1.92 -7.02
N ASP A 45 7.76 -1.49 -7.20
CA ASP A 45 8.09 -0.08 -7.41
C ASP A 45 7.48 0.41 -8.74
N ILE A 46 7.13 1.68 -8.79
CA ILE A 46 6.54 2.31 -9.98
C ILE A 46 7.26 3.60 -10.36
N GLU A 47 7.14 3.98 -11.63
CA GLU A 47 7.59 5.27 -12.14
C GLU A 47 6.38 6.14 -12.47
N LEU A 48 6.30 7.29 -11.81
CA LEU A 48 5.27 8.29 -12.01
C LEU A 48 5.82 9.40 -12.91
N LYS A 49 5.28 9.49 -14.13
CA LYS A 49 5.57 10.61 -15.04
C LYS A 49 4.61 11.75 -14.76
N THR A 50 5.13 12.96 -14.68
CA THR A 50 4.37 14.18 -14.41
C THR A 50 4.72 15.28 -15.40
N ILE A 51 3.73 16.11 -15.70
CA ILE A 51 3.86 17.30 -16.55
C ILE A 51 3.51 18.52 -15.71
N TYR A 52 4.34 19.55 -15.77
CA TYR A 52 4.09 20.84 -15.11
C TYR A 52 3.06 21.63 -15.90
N ILE A 53 2.09 22.21 -15.20
CA ILE A 53 1.01 23.00 -15.82
C ILE A 53 0.91 24.35 -15.14
N ASP A 54 0.75 25.40 -15.93
CA ASP A 54 0.41 26.71 -15.43
C ASP A 54 -1.08 26.79 -15.06
N LYS A 55 -1.39 27.46 -13.94
CA LYS A 55 -2.77 27.70 -13.44
C LYS A 55 -3.59 26.45 -13.08
N SER A 56 -2.97 25.44 -12.48
CA SER A 56 -3.68 24.33 -11.82
C SER A 56 -3.58 24.39 -10.29
N ILE A 57 -4.42 23.61 -9.60
CA ILE A 57 -4.43 23.50 -8.13
C ILE A 57 -3.08 23.02 -7.59
N PHE A 58 -2.47 22.05 -8.28
CA PHE A 58 -1.11 21.58 -8.03
C PHE A 58 -0.21 22.03 -9.20
N PRO A 59 1.11 22.22 -9.00
CA PRO A 59 2.02 22.69 -10.04
C PRO A 59 2.25 21.67 -11.17
N CYS A 60 1.86 20.42 -10.96
CA CYS A 60 1.95 19.34 -11.94
C CYS A 60 0.72 18.45 -11.93
N LYS A 61 0.56 17.64 -12.98
CA LYS A 61 -0.36 16.50 -13.04
C LYS A 61 0.36 15.23 -13.47
N THR A 62 -0.30 14.09 -13.30
CA THR A 62 0.14 12.82 -13.88
C THR A 62 0.04 12.86 -15.41
N PHE A 63 1.01 12.25 -16.08
CA PHE A 63 0.99 12.11 -17.55
C PHE A 63 -0.17 11.20 -18.00
N ASP A 64 -0.42 10.12 -17.26
CA ASP A 64 -1.51 9.20 -17.53
C ASP A 64 -2.84 9.77 -17.02
N LEU A 65 -3.82 9.87 -17.93
CA LEU A 65 -5.18 10.32 -17.63
C LEU A 65 -5.92 9.33 -16.72
N ASN A 66 -5.61 8.04 -16.82
CA ASN A 66 -6.18 7.02 -15.94
C ASN A 66 -5.67 7.14 -14.50
N ALA A 67 -4.59 7.91 -14.29
CA ALA A 67 -3.96 8.14 -13.01
C ALA A 67 -4.40 9.44 -12.32
N GLU A 68 -5.52 10.05 -12.76
CA GLU A 68 -5.93 11.37 -12.25
C GLU A 68 -6.20 11.38 -10.73
N TYR A 69 -6.86 10.35 -10.22
CA TYR A 69 -7.22 10.21 -8.81
C TYR A 69 -6.47 9.09 -8.10
N ASP A 70 -6.20 7.99 -8.81
CA ASP A 70 -5.54 6.81 -8.29
C ASP A 70 -4.50 6.26 -9.26
N ILE A 71 -3.35 5.85 -8.74
CA ILE A 71 -2.26 5.24 -9.48
C ILE A 71 -2.24 3.73 -9.19
N ASP A 72 -2.20 2.91 -10.23
CA ASP A 72 -2.17 1.46 -10.11
C ASP A 72 -0.78 0.95 -9.76
N ILE A 73 -0.66 0.30 -8.60
CA ILE A 73 0.57 -0.35 -8.16
C ILE A 73 0.40 -1.87 -8.21
N PRO A 74 1.20 -2.56 -9.03
CA PRO A 74 1.18 -4.02 -9.10
C PRO A 74 1.55 -4.69 -7.78
N VAL A 75 0.74 -5.66 -7.38
CA VAL A 75 0.97 -6.55 -6.24
C VAL A 75 1.10 -7.97 -6.74
N LEU A 76 2.21 -8.62 -6.38
CA LEU A 76 2.48 -10.01 -6.74
C LEU A 76 2.45 -10.90 -5.50
N ASN A 77 1.85 -12.08 -5.63
CA ASN A 77 2.03 -13.15 -4.66
C ASN A 77 3.09 -14.12 -5.17
N ILE A 78 4.30 -14.02 -4.62
CA ILE A 78 5.41 -14.93 -4.95
C ILE A 78 5.40 -16.19 -4.08
N GLY A 79 4.52 -16.24 -3.08
CA GLY A 79 4.35 -17.41 -2.23
C GLY A 79 3.62 -18.55 -2.95
N LEU A 80 3.61 -19.72 -2.32
CA LEU A 80 2.94 -20.92 -2.86
C LEU A 80 1.46 -21.01 -2.49
N GLY A 81 1.01 -20.18 -1.54
CA GLY A 81 -0.39 -20.14 -1.09
C GLY A 81 -1.13 -18.89 -1.55
N THR A 82 -2.45 -18.97 -1.65
CA THR A 82 -3.32 -17.83 -1.97
C THR A 82 -3.46 -16.88 -0.78
N ALA A 83 -3.36 -15.58 -1.04
CA ALA A 83 -3.70 -14.54 -0.08
C ALA A 83 -5.19 -14.19 -0.20
N LEU A 84 -5.90 -14.13 0.92
CA LEU A 84 -7.34 -13.89 0.99
C LEU A 84 -7.64 -12.65 1.85
N ASN A 85 -8.84 -12.09 1.71
CA ASN A 85 -9.38 -11.00 2.54
C ASN A 85 -8.40 -9.82 2.66
N ILE A 86 -7.86 -9.38 1.53
CA ILE A 86 -6.79 -8.39 1.50
C ILE A 86 -7.38 -7.02 1.78
N LYS A 87 -6.83 -6.36 2.80
CA LYS A 87 -7.18 -4.99 3.17
C LYS A 87 -5.91 -4.17 3.22
N TYR A 88 -5.97 -2.95 2.70
CA TYR A 88 -4.83 -2.06 2.73
C TYR A 88 -5.22 -0.63 3.08
N GLN A 89 -4.30 0.09 3.70
CA GLN A 89 -4.48 1.49 4.07
C GLN A 89 -3.19 2.26 3.88
N TRP A 90 -3.33 3.50 3.43
CA TRP A 90 -2.25 4.46 3.29
C TRP A 90 -2.15 5.28 4.58
N LEU A 91 -1.03 5.14 5.28
CA LEU A 91 -0.70 5.91 6.47
C LEU A 91 0.10 7.14 6.02
N PHE A 92 -0.61 8.24 5.81
CA PHE A 92 -0.08 9.52 5.34
C PHE A 92 -0.69 10.68 6.13
N GLU A 93 0.14 11.63 6.57
CA GLU A 93 -0.31 12.81 7.33
C GLU A 93 -0.86 13.88 6.39
N TYR A 94 -2.00 13.61 5.74
CA TYR A 94 -2.61 14.50 4.71
C TYR A 94 -2.67 15.97 5.16
N ASN A 95 -3.29 16.24 6.31
CA ASN A 95 -3.51 17.60 6.80
C ASN A 95 -2.20 18.39 6.98
N LYS A 96 -1.11 17.71 7.38
CA LYS A 96 0.20 18.34 7.56
C LYS A 96 0.79 18.74 6.21
N HIS A 97 0.83 17.82 5.24
CA HIS A 97 1.37 18.11 3.91
C HIS A 97 0.51 19.12 3.13
N ILE A 98 -0.81 19.08 3.29
CA ILE A 98 -1.73 20.08 2.75
C ILE A 98 -1.39 21.48 3.28
N ALA A 99 -1.16 21.61 4.59
CA ALA A 99 -0.74 22.87 5.19
C ALA A 99 0.66 23.32 4.71
N SER A 100 1.63 22.39 4.61
CA SER A 100 2.96 22.69 4.05
C SER A 100 2.89 23.22 2.62
N CYS A 101 1.91 22.77 1.82
CA CYS A 101 1.68 23.26 0.46
C CYS A 101 1.03 24.65 0.38
N GLY A 102 0.74 25.27 1.52
CA GLY A 102 0.13 26.60 1.62
C GLY A 102 -1.38 26.63 1.43
N PHE A 103 -2.08 25.48 1.53
CA PHE A 103 -3.54 25.46 1.50
C PHE A 103 -4.12 25.87 2.86
N VAL A 104 -5.06 26.81 2.84
CA VAL A 104 -5.78 27.26 4.05
C VAL A 104 -7.07 26.46 4.19
N LYS A 105 -7.30 25.90 5.39
CA LYS A 105 -8.56 25.21 5.70
C LYS A 105 -9.73 26.20 5.67
N LEU A 106 -10.77 25.85 4.92
CA LEU A 106 -12.02 26.59 4.84
C LEU A 106 -13.02 26.05 5.86
N GLU A 107 -13.71 26.93 6.57
CA GLU A 107 -14.75 26.56 7.54
C GLU A 107 -16.02 26.08 6.83
N ASP A 108 -16.39 26.78 5.76
CA ASP A 108 -17.55 26.47 4.93
C ASP A 108 -17.13 26.11 3.51
N HIS A 109 -17.85 25.15 2.91
CA HIS A 109 -17.64 24.80 1.52
C HIS A 109 -18.08 25.97 0.61
N PRO A 110 -17.21 26.49 -0.28
CA PRO A 110 -17.50 27.66 -1.14
C PRO A 110 -18.80 27.57 -1.95
N ILE A 111 -19.13 26.38 -2.47
CA ILE A 111 -20.40 26.14 -3.19
C ILE A 111 -21.63 26.44 -2.32
N TYR A 112 -21.60 26.12 -1.03
CA TYR A 112 -22.76 26.31 -0.13
C TYR A 112 -22.80 27.71 0.48
N SER A 113 -21.63 28.32 0.71
CA SER A 113 -21.52 29.63 1.38
C SER A 113 -21.74 30.83 0.45
N LYS A 114 -22.01 30.61 -0.85
CA LYS A 114 -22.10 31.65 -1.90
C LYS A 114 -20.83 32.52 -2.00
N GLN A 115 -19.71 32.06 -1.43
CA GLN A 115 -18.43 32.74 -1.54
C GLN A 115 -17.85 32.45 -2.92
N SER A 116 -17.38 33.49 -3.62
CA SER A 116 -16.77 33.30 -4.94
C SER A 116 -15.46 32.53 -4.80
N VAL A 117 -15.38 31.36 -5.46
CA VAL A 117 -14.18 30.52 -5.51
C VAL A 117 -12.97 31.31 -6.03
N ALA A 118 -13.20 32.34 -6.86
CA ALA A 118 -12.17 33.22 -7.40
C ALA A 118 -11.48 34.11 -6.34
N LYS A 119 -12.01 34.19 -5.11
CA LYS A 119 -11.36 34.93 -4.01
C LYS A 119 -10.29 34.11 -3.30
N PHE A 120 -10.29 32.78 -3.44
CA PHE A 120 -9.32 31.93 -2.78
C PHE A 120 -8.10 31.76 -3.67
N THR A 121 -6.95 32.19 -3.17
CA THR A 121 -5.66 31.86 -3.75
C THR A 121 -5.38 30.38 -3.53
N LYS A 122 -5.37 29.86 -2.30
CA LYS A 122 -5.27 28.41 -2.01
C LYS A 122 -6.17 28.01 -0.83
N GLY A 123 -7.27 27.33 -1.12
CA GLY A 123 -8.21 26.84 -0.11
C GLY A 123 -8.37 25.32 -0.14
N VAL A 124 -8.67 24.72 1.01
CA VAL A 124 -9.07 23.32 1.12
C VAL A 124 -10.24 23.19 2.08
N PHE A 125 -11.27 22.46 1.69
CA PHE A 125 -12.37 22.09 2.59
C PHE A 125 -12.31 20.60 2.89
N TYR A 126 -12.43 20.26 4.17
CA TYR A 126 -12.56 18.87 4.60
C TYR A 126 -13.33 18.82 5.93
N LYS A 127 -14.13 17.77 6.10
CA LYS A 127 -14.80 17.46 7.36
C LYS A 127 -14.18 16.22 7.96
N ASP A 128 -13.61 16.35 9.15
CA ASP A 128 -13.18 15.22 9.95
C ASP A 128 -14.44 14.58 10.57
N ASN A 129 -15.04 13.62 9.85
CA ASN A 129 -16.05 12.75 10.42
C ASN A 129 -15.46 11.34 10.59
N ASP A 130 -15.34 10.90 11.84
CA ASP A 130 -14.82 9.58 12.17
C ASP A 130 -15.71 8.45 11.64
N GLU A 131 -17.02 8.68 11.50
CA GLU A 131 -17.97 7.72 10.94
C GLU A 131 -17.79 7.50 9.43
N ASN A 132 -17.17 8.46 8.72
CA ASN A 132 -16.97 8.35 7.29
C ASN A 132 -15.87 7.33 6.98
N GLN A 133 -16.10 6.45 6.00
CA GLN A 133 -15.10 5.48 5.52
C GLN A 133 -14.03 6.13 4.63
N TYR A 134 -14.21 7.39 4.25
CA TYR A 134 -13.33 8.13 3.37
C TYR A 134 -12.79 9.40 4.05
N HIS A 135 -11.59 9.80 3.66
CA HIS A 135 -11.06 11.14 3.81
C HIS A 135 -11.42 11.95 2.56
N ASN A 136 -12.22 13.00 2.73
CA ASN A 136 -12.69 13.83 1.63
C ASN A 136 -12.05 15.21 1.70
N TYR A 137 -11.45 15.65 0.60
CA TYR A 137 -10.80 16.95 0.46
C TYR A 137 -11.25 17.64 -0.81
N ASP A 138 -11.74 18.86 -0.69
CA ASP A 138 -12.09 19.71 -1.82
C ASP A 138 -11.08 20.86 -1.91
N PHE A 139 -10.22 20.83 -2.92
CA PHE A 139 -9.20 21.86 -3.13
C PHE A 139 -9.72 22.96 -4.05
N PHE A 140 -9.33 24.21 -3.74
CA PHE A 140 -9.71 25.41 -4.46
C PHE A 140 -8.49 26.26 -4.78
N TYR A 141 -8.32 26.65 -6.05
CA TYR A 141 -7.25 27.54 -6.52
C TYR A 141 -7.72 28.34 -7.73
N ASN A 142 -7.68 29.67 -7.68
CA ASN A 142 -7.95 30.56 -8.83
C ASN A 142 -9.23 30.20 -9.61
N GLY A 143 -10.34 29.88 -8.92
CA GLY A 143 -11.61 29.53 -9.55
C GLY A 143 -11.75 28.05 -9.96
N PHE A 144 -10.71 27.24 -9.83
CA PHE A 144 -10.77 25.79 -10.02
C PHE A 144 -11.12 25.08 -8.71
N MET A 145 -11.86 23.97 -8.83
CA MET A 145 -12.14 23.03 -7.73
C MET A 145 -11.69 21.63 -8.15
N LYS A 146 -11.03 20.89 -7.25
CA LYS A 146 -10.72 19.47 -7.44
C LYS A 146 -10.99 18.67 -6.17
N PRO A 147 -11.98 17.75 -6.19
CA PRO A 147 -12.29 16.89 -5.06
C PRO A 147 -11.38 15.66 -5.01
N TYR A 148 -11.10 15.13 -3.82
CA TYR A 148 -10.44 13.85 -3.59
C TYR A 148 -11.20 13.08 -2.51
N SER A 149 -11.49 11.81 -2.78
CA SER A 149 -12.12 10.91 -1.81
C SER A 149 -11.24 9.68 -1.63
N ILE A 150 -10.62 9.56 -0.46
CA ILE A 150 -9.60 8.56 -0.18
C ILE A 150 -10.11 7.57 0.87
N PRO A 151 -10.29 6.28 0.54
CA PRO A 151 -10.76 5.30 1.51
C PRO A 151 -9.76 5.13 2.66
N LYS A 152 -10.26 5.18 3.90
CA LYS A 152 -9.48 4.93 5.13
C LYS A 152 -8.90 3.50 5.14
N VAL A 153 -9.69 2.54 4.66
CA VAL A 153 -9.30 1.13 4.51
C VAL A 153 -9.93 0.58 3.23
N ASN A 154 -9.09 0.16 2.28
CA ASN A 154 -9.50 -0.52 1.06
C ASN A 154 -9.77 -2.00 1.32
N LYS A 155 -10.84 -2.53 0.72
CA LYS A 155 -11.27 -3.95 0.84
C LYS A 155 -11.67 -4.57 -0.49
N GLU A 156 -11.28 -3.95 -1.60
CA GLU A 156 -11.71 -4.33 -2.95
C GLU A 156 -11.05 -5.63 -3.44
N ILE A 157 -9.93 -6.03 -2.84
CA ILE A 157 -9.17 -7.20 -3.28
C ILE A 157 -9.58 -8.40 -2.41
N GLU A 158 -10.36 -9.31 -2.99
CA GLU A 158 -10.80 -10.52 -2.31
C GLU A 158 -9.65 -11.53 -2.13
N TYR A 159 -8.88 -11.77 -3.20
CA TYR A 159 -7.76 -12.70 -3.16
C TYR A 159 -6.67 -12.38 -4.19
N ILE A 160 -5.46 -12.89 -3.94
CA ILE A 160 -4.35 -12.92 -4.90
C ILE A 160 -3.76 -14.32 -4.90
N MET A 161 -3.87 -15.00 -6.04
CA MET A 161 -3.28 -16.32 -6.26
C MET A 161 -1.76 -16.24 -6.45
N PRO A 162 -1.01 -17.33 -6.17
CA PRO A 162 0.39 -17.43 -6.55
C PRO A 162 0.62 -17.07 -8.02
N ILE A 163 1.67 -16.29 -8.30
CA ILE A 163 2.03 -15.89 -9.66
C ILE A 163 2.31 -17.09 -10.60
N THR A 164 2.70 -18.24 -10.02
CA THR A 164 2.90 -19.50 -10.74
C THR A 164 1.59 -20.14 -11.20
N GLN A 165 0.46 -19.80 -10.58
CA GLN A 165 -0.87 -20.32 -10.90
C GLN A 165 -1.69 -19.33 -11.72
N ASN A 166 -1.66 -18.05 -11.36
CA ASN A 166 -2.29 -16.98 -12.14
C ASN A 166 -1.31 -15.81 -12.30
N PRO A 167 -0.81 -15.54 -13.52
CA PRO A 167 0.09 -14.43 -13.79
C PRO A 167 -0.62 -13.07 -13.89
N GLU A 168 -1.94 -13.03 -13.74
CA GLU A 168 -2.72 -11.79 -13.77
C GLU A 168 -2.24 -10.79 -12.71
N VAL A 169 -2.06 -9.54 -13.15
CA VAL A 169 -1.57 -8.47 -12.29
C VAL A 169 -2.72 -7.88 -11.50
N VAL A 170 -2.71 -8.11 -10.19
CA VAL A 170 -3.60 -7.41 -9.27
C VAL A 170 -2.94 -6.11 -8.83
N SER A 171 -3.67 -4.99 -8.87
CA SER A 171 -3.15 -3.68 -8.51
C SER A 171 -3.86 -3.11 -7.28
N ILE A 172 -3.10 -2.45 -6.41
CA ILE A 172 -3.64 -1.56 -5.38
C ILE A 172 -3.67 -0.12 -5.91
N LYS A 173 -4.61 0.68 -5.39
CA LYS A 173 -4.78 2.08 -5.79
C LYS A 173 -4.03 3.00 -4.84
N LEU A 174 -3.03 3.72 -5.34
CA LEU A 174 -2.35 4.82 -4.62
C LEU A 174 -3.04 6.14 -4.93
N PRO A 175 -3.58 6.84 -3.92
CA PRO A 175 -4.19 8.14 -4.15
C PRO A 175 -3.19 9.13 -4.74
N THR A 176 -3.49 9.66 -5.93
CA THR A 176 -2.65 10.63 -6.65
C THR A 176 -2.42 11.90 -5.82
N LEU A 177 -3.31 12.21 -4.87
CA LEU A 177 -3.12 13.32 -3.94
C LEU A 177 -1.79 13.23 -3.17
N ILE A 178 -1.35 12.02 -2.78
CA ILE A 178 -0.12 11.83 -2.02
C ILE A 178 1.11 12.35 -2.79
N PRO A 179 1.45 11.82 -3.98
CA PRO A 179 2.59 12.34 -4.73
C PRO A 179 2.41 13.81 -5.14
N MET A 180 1.19 14.27 -5.44
CA MET A 180 0.96 15.68 -5.80
C MET A 180 1.29 16.63 -4.65
N LEU A 181 0.90 16.31 -3.42
CA LEU A 181 1.27 17.11 -2.24
C LEU A 181 2.77 17.15 -2.02
N LEU A 182 3.45 16.01 -2.16
CA LEU A 182 4.90 15.94 -1.96
C LEU A 182 5.68 16.71 -3.00
N ILE A 183 5.30 16.61 -4.28
CA ILE A 183 5.93 17.37 -5.35
C ILE A 183 5.68 18.87 -5.14
N THR A 184 4.46 19.25 -4.73
CA THR A 184 4.11 20.65 -4.45
C THR A 184 4.92 21.24 -3.29
N GLU A 185 5.10 20.47 -2.21
CA GLU A 185 5.91 20.87 -1.05
C GLU A 185 7.39 21.03 -1.44
N ALA A 186 7.90 20.13 -2.28
CA ALA A 186 9.27 20.19 -2.78
C ALA A 186 9.54 21.40 -3.66
N ASP A 187 8.61 21.69 -4.57
CA ASP A 187 8.68 22.84 -5.48
C ASP A 187 8.69 24.16 -4.68
N GLN A 188 7.84 24.29 -3.66
CA GLN A 188 7.80 25.49 -2.81
C GLN A 188 9.05 25.71 -1.96
N THR A 189 9.73 24.62 -1.58
CA THR A 189 10.95 24.69 -0.78
C THR A 189 12.22 24.76 -1.64
N ASN A 190 12.09 24.82 -2.98
CA ASN A 190 13.19 24.70 -3.94
C ASN A 190 14.04 23.43 -3.72
N SER A 191 13.48 22.39 -3.12
CA SER A 191 14.17 21.15 -2.75
C SER A 191 14.03 20.05 -3.81
N LEU A 192 13.54 20.39 -5.01
CA LEU A 192 13.45 19.44 -6.12
C LEU A 192 14.81 18.81 -6.45
N THR A 193 15.90 19.58 -6.34
CA THR A 193 17.27 19.06 -6.50
C THR A 193 17.62 18.07 -5.37
N ASP A 194 17.17 18.32 -4.14
CA ASP A 194 17.38 17.41 -3.01
C ASP A 194 16.63 16.09 -3.22
N ILE A 195 15.43 16.14 -3.81
CA ILE A 195 14.66 14.94 -4.20
C ILE A 195 15.34 14.12 -5.31
N MET A 196 16.21 14.74 -6.12
CA MET A 196 17.07 13.98 -7.04
C MET A 196 18.21 13.29 -6.30
N LEU A 197 18.75 13.90 -5.26
CA LEU A 197 19.91 13.41 -4.52
C LEU A 197 19.53 12.32 -3.51
N GLU A 198 18.51 12.56 -2.69
CA GLU A 198 18.08 11.67 -1.62
C GLU A 198 16.59 11.31 -1.72
N PRO A 199 16.22 10.03 -1.49
CA PRO A 199 14.83 9.62 -1.47
C PRO A 199 14.09 10.17 -0.24
N ILE A 200 12.95 10.83 -0.45
CA ILE A 200 12.09 11.32 0.63
C ILE A 200 11.19 10.20 1.13
N LYS A 201 11.19 9.96 2.44
CA LYS A 201 10.20 9.12 3.13
C LYS A 201 8.95 9.93 3.44
N PHE A 202 7.78 9.47 2.99
CA PHE A 202 6.55 10.28 3.10
C PHE A 202 5.36 9.56 3.72
N GLY A 203 5.40 8.24 3.88
CA GLY A 203 4.28 7.52 4.44
C GLY A 203 4.54 6.02 4.55
N LYS A 204 3.51 5.30 4.96
CA LYS A 204 3.55 3.84 5.06
C LYS A 204 2.33 3.20 4.42
N LEU A 205 2.53 2.05 3.81
CA LEU A 205 1.46 1.19 3.33
C LEU A 205 1.31 0.02 4.31
N LYS A 206 0.12 -0.14 4.88
CA LYS A 206 -0.21 -1.29 5.72
C LYS A 206 -1.13 -2.21 4.94
N ILE A 207 -0.74 -3.46 4.79
CA ILE A 207 -1.52 -4.52 4.15
C ILE A 207 -1.79 -5.62 5.17
N THR A 208 -3.04 -6.04 5.27
CA THR A 208 -3.47 -7.16 6.10
C THR A 208 -4.15 -8.19 5.22
N TYR A 209 -3.79 -9.45 5.34
CA TYR A 209 -4.36 -10.53 4.54
C TYR A 209 -4.36 -11.84 5.33
N GLU A 210 -5.13 -12.81 4.87
CA GLU A 210 -5.27 -14.13 5.46
C GLU A 210 -4.69 -15.18 4.51
N ASP A 211 -4.16 -16.26 5.06
CA ASP A 211 -3.91 -17.46 4.27
C ASP A 211 -5.13 -18.39 4.28
N ILE A 212 -5.07 -19.48 3.52
CA ILE A 212 -6.16 -20.46 3.45
C ILE A 212 -6.47 -21.15 4.79
N SER A 213 -5.56 -21.08 5.76
CA SER A 213 -5.79 -21.60 7.12
C SER A 213 -6.49 -20.58 8.04
N GLY A 214 -6.75 -19.37 7.55
CA GLY A 214 -7.32 -18.27 8.32
C GLY A 214 -6.28 -17.51 9.16
N THR A 215 -4.98 -17.78 8.96
CA THR A 215 -3.93 -17.08 9.71
C THR A 215 -3.74 -15.68 9.14
N LYS A 216 -3.99 -14.66 9.98
CA LYS A 216 -3.80 -13.25 9.62
C LYS A 216 -2.33 -12.87 9.57
N LYS A 217 -1.93 -12.22 8.49
CA LYS A 217 -0.61 -11.64 8.27
C LYS A 217 -0.73 -10.15 8.05
N ASN A 218 0.26 -9.41 8.55
CA ASN A 218 0.36 -7.97 8.42
C ASN A 218 1.72 -7.62 7.82
N ILE A 219 1.70 -6.85 6.73
CA ILE A 219 2.87 -6.26 6.11
C ILE A 219 2.78 -4.74 6.28
N GLN A 220 3.90 -4.13 6.63
CA GLN A 220 4.04 -2.69 6.67
C GLN A 220 5.25 -2.31 5.83
N LEU A 221 5.02 -1.39 4.89
CA LEU A 221 6.02 -0.91 3.96
C LEU A 221 6.21 0.58 4.19
N ASP A 222 7.45 1.03 4.34
CA ASP A 222 7.81 2.44 4.24
C ASP A 222 7.86 2.81 2.76
N ILE A 223 7.33 3.99 2.43
CA ILE A 223 7.24 4.46 1.05
C ILE A 223 8.21 5.61 0.87
N THR A 224 9.02 5.54 -0.19
CA THR A 224 9.95 6.60 -0.57
C THR A 224 9.72 7.08 -1.98
N MET A 225 9.95 8.37 -2.22
CA MET A 225 9.88 8.97 -3.54
C MET A 225 11.22 9.64 -3.88
N ARG A 226 11.67 9.47 -5.12
CA ARG A 226 12.86 10.12 -5.67
C ARG A 226 12.59 10.60 -7.08
N MET A 227 13.07 11.78 -7.43
CA MET A 227 13.06 12.26 -8.82
C MET A 227 14.23 11.63 -9.57
N ILE A 228 13.95 10.92 -10.65
CA ILE A 228 14.97 10.24 -11.45
C ILE A 228 15.34 11.04 -12.70
N SER A 229 14.43 11.87 -13.21
CA SER A 229 14.71 12.76 -14.33
C SER A 229 13.83 13.99 -14.31
N PHE A 230 14.37 15.08 -14.87
CA PHE A 230 13.66 16.32 -15.13
C PHE A 230 14.06 16.79 -16.53
N GLN A 231 13.07 17.19 -17.33
CA GLN A 231 13.25 17.72 -18.68
C GLN A 231 12.56 19.08 -18.74
N SER A 232 13.33 20.16 -18.97
CA SER A 232 12.78 21.51 -19.06
C SER A 232 12.01 21.78 -20.35
N THR A 233 12.30 21.02 -21.41
CA THR A 233 11.72 21.19 -22.75
C THR A 233 11.12 19.86 -23.23
N GLY A 234 9.90 19.57 -22.78
CA GLY A 234 9.07 18.49 -23.32
C GLY A 234 8.04 19.02 -24.32
N GLU A 235 7.40 18.11 -25.07
CA GLU A 235 6.33 18.43 -26.02
C GLU A 235 5.10 19.07 -25.32
N HIS A 236 4.94 18.78 -24.03
CA HIS A 236 3.82 19.26 -23.20
C HIS A 236 4.23 20.25 -22.11
N GLY A 237 5.46 20.78 -22.15
CA GLY A 237 6.04 21.63 -21.11
C GLY A 237 7.14 20.91 -20.32
N PRO A 238 7.53 21.42 -19.14
CA PRO A 238 8.49 20.73 -18.29
C PRO A 238 7.92 19.40 -17.79
N GLU A 239 8.73 18.36 -17.79
CA GLU A 239 8.35 17.01 -17.42
C GLU A 239 9.29 16.46 -16.35
N SER A 240 8.75 15.63 -15.45
CA SER A 240 9.58 14.95 -14.46
C SER A 240 9.09 13.53 -14.19
N VAL A 241 10.05 12.65 -13.91
CA VAL A 241 9.78 11.26 -13.59
C VAL A 241 10.21 11.00 -12.15
N PHE A 242 9.29 10.48 -11.36
CA PHE A 242 9.51 10.10 -9.98
C PHE A 242 9.45 8.59 -9.85
N LYS A 243 10.42 8.00 -9.17
CA LYS A 243 10.39 6.60 -8.74
C LYS A 243 9.80 6.52 -7.34
N ILE A 244 8.78 5.70 -7.17
CA ILE A 244 8.17 5.39 -5.88
C ILE A 244 8.58 3.98 -5.49
N ASN A 245 9.25 3.85 -4.35
CA ASN A 245 9.75 2.58 -3.83
C ASN A 245 9.01 2.14 -2.57
N PHE A 246 8.89 0.83 -2.40
CA PHE A 246 8.25 0.21 -1.24
C PHE A 246 9.24 -0.69 -0.50
N HIS A 247 9.57 -0.34 0.74
CA HIS A 247 10.53 -1.09 1.55
C HIS A 247 9.85 -1.67 2.78
N ARG A 248 10.09 -2.95 3.12
CA ARG A 248 9.57 -3.52 4.38
C ARG A 248 10.10 -2.72 5.57
N SER A 249 9.20 -2.18 6.39
CA SER A 249 9.59 -1.49 7.62
C SER A 249 10.36 -2.48 8.50
N GLU A 250 11.59 -2.16 8.86
CA GLU A 250 12.37 -2.99 9.77
C GLU A 250 11.65 -3.06 11.12
N LYS A 251 11.24 -4.27 11.53
CA LYS A 251 10.94 -4.49 12.94
C LYS A 251 12.26 -4.38 13.67
N LYS A 252 12.47 -3.29 14.44
CA LYS A 252 13.55 -3.23 15.43
C LYS A 252 13.49 -4.50 16.25
N SER A 253 14.44 -5.40 16.02
CA SER A 253 14.61 -6.61 16.79
C SER A 253 14.89 -6.19 18.23
N LYS A 254 13.97 -6.47 19.16
CA LYS A 254 14.26 -6.45 20.59
C LYS A 254 15.15 -7.67 20.90
N LEU A 255 16.40 -7.62 20.48
CA LEU A 255 17.46 -8.53 20.86
C LEU A 255 18.72 -7.68 20.96
N ILE A 256 19.01 -7.23 22.19
CA ILE A 256 20.31 -7.01 22.83
C ILE A 256 20.01 -6.20 24.10
N HIS A 257 19.76 -6.93 25.19
CA HIS A 257 20.07 -6.56 26.57
C HIS A 257 19.78 -7.79 27.43
N LEU A 258 20.62 -8.81 27.25
CA LEU A 258 20.74 -9.96 28.13
C LEU A 258 22.18 -10.41 27.99
N PHE A 259 23.11 -9.56 28.40
CA PHE A 259 24.48 -9.84 28.85
C PHE A 259 25.10 -8.49 29.24
N SER A 260 24.85 -8.10 30.50
CA SER A 260 25.70 -7.20 31.29
C SER A 260 25.76 -7.78 32.68
#